data_AF-A0A2S7AIU4-F1
#
_entry.id   AF-A0A2S7AIU4-F1
#
_cell.length_a   1.000
_cell.length_b   1.000
_cell.length_c   1.000
_cell.angle_alpha   90.00
_cell.angle_beta   90.00
_cell.angle_gamma   90.00
#
_symmetry.space_group_name_H-M   'P 1'
#
loop_
_entity.id
_entity.type
_entity.pdbx_description
1 polymer ?
#
loop_
_entity_poly.entity_id
_entity_poly.type
_entity_poly.pdbx_seq_one_letter_code
_entity_poly.pdbx_strand_id
1 'polypeptide(L)'
;MLEEIYASKKPVRFEQVDVSSIVSKYVPLGTTKLVVLETFSKSPTSKIVEDTPGKVVVRDNKGQAMLDPDARSIVMTFSLDADGKVTHVDAVHIKNQ
;
A
#
# COMPACT_ATOMS: atom_id res chain seq x y z
N MET A 1 -10.50 -0.96 -1.52
CA MET A 1 -9.18 -1.36 -0.98
C MET A 1 -8.70 -0.44 0.13
N LEU A 2 -8.16 0.77 -0.13
CA LEU A 2 -7.54 1.60 0.92
C LEU A 2 -8.52 1.95 2.06
N GLU A 3 -9.76 2.29 1.73
CA GLU A 3 -10.80 2.55 2.74
C GLU A 3 -11.11 1.34 3.61
N GLU A 4 -11.09 0.13 3.03
CA GLU A 4 -11.25 -1.13 3.78
C GLU A 4 -10.10 -1.34 4.75
N ILE A 5 -8.85 -1.06 4.32
CA ILE A 5 -7.67 -1.13 5.19
C ILE A 5 -7.80 -0.14 6.35
N TYR A 6 -8.22 1.11 6.09
CA TYR A 6 -8.42 2.11 7.14
C TYR A 6 -9.61 1.80 8.07
N ALA A 7 -10.63 1.10 7.58
CA ALA A 7 -11.76 0.62 8.36
C ALA A 7 -11.44 -0.67 9.14
N SER A 8 -10.37 -1.39 8.76
CA SER A 8 -9.90 -2.60 9.43
C SER A 8 -9.20 -2.31 10.77
N LYS A 9 -8.40 -3.26 11.24
CA LYS A 9 -7.69 -3.16 12.52
C LYS A 9 -6.74 -1.96 12.47
N LYS A 10 -6.93 -1.05 13.42
CA LYS A 10 -6.17 0.20 13.53
C LYS A 10 -4.90 -0.06 14.34
N PRO A 11 -3.71 0.26 13.81
CA PRO A 11 -2.47 0.11 14.57
C PRO A 11 -2.49 0.98 15.83
N VAL A 12 -2.14 0.39 16.97
CA VAL A 12 -2.03 1.12 18.24
C VAL A 12 -0.55 1.40 18.54
N ARG A 13 -0.21 2.67 18.82
CA ARG A 13 1.16 3.12 19.12
C ARG A 13 2.15 2.74 17.99
N PHE A 14 3.02 1.76 18.23
CA PHE A 14 4.07 1.28 17.33
C PHE A 14 3.70 -0.02 16.61
N GLU A 15 2.46 -0.47 16.74
CA GLU A 15 1.99 -1.68 16.06
C GLU A 15 2.03 -1.47 14.55
N GLN A 16 2.58 -2.45 13.84
CA GLN A 16 2.41 -2.58 12.40
C GLN A 16 1.38 -3.68 12.18
N VAL A 17 0.26 -3.32 11.57
CA VAL A 17 -0.79 -4.30 11.26
C VAL A 17 -0.55 -4.78 9.84
N ASP A 18 -0.32 -6.09 9.70
CA ASP A 18 -0.28 -6.72 8.38
C ASP A 18 -1.68 -6.67 7.74
N VAL A 19 -1.73 -6.05 6.57
CA VAL A 19 -2.94 -5.86 5.75
C VAL A 19 -2.73 -6.39 4.33
N SER A 20 -1.66 -7.16 4.10
CA SER A 20 -1.34 -7.84 2.84
C SER A 20 -2.54 -8.62 2.31
N SER A 21 -3.22 -9.36 3.18
CA SER A 21 -4.43 -10.14 2.85
C SER A 21 -5.57 -9.31 2.25
N ILE A 22 -5.72 -8.04 2.62
CA ILE A 22 -6.71 -7.14 2.01
C ILE A 22 -6.20 -6.69 0.63
N VAL A 23 -4.94 -6.28 0.55
CA VAL A 23 -4.32 -5.83 -0.71
C VAL A 23 -4.33 -6.93 -1.76
N SER A 24 -3.97 -8.16 -1.41
CA SER A 24 -3.94 -9.31 -2.31
C SER A 24 -5.30 -9.68 -2.91
N LYS A 25 -6.42 -9.29 -2.29
CA LYS A 25 -7.77 -9.46 -2.88
C LYS A 25 -7.99 -8.55 -4.08
N TYR A 26 -7.40 -7.36 -4.07
CA TYR A 26 -7.55 -6.35 -5.12
C TYR A 26 -6.39 -6.37 -6.12
N VAL A 27 -5.20 -6.74 -5.67
CA VAL A 27 -4.00 -6.92 -6.48
C VAL A 27 -3.53 -8.38 -6.32
N PRO A 28 -4.16 -9.32 -7.04
CA PRO A 28 -3.77 -10.72 -6.98
C PRO A 28 -2.38 -10.92 -7.62
N LEU A 29 -1.74 -12.04 -7.26
CA LEU A 29 -0.51 -12.47 -7.92
C LEU A 29 -0.73 -12.63 -9.44
N GLY A 30 0.29 -12.31 -10.23
CA GLY A 30 0.22 -12.26 -11.69
C GLY A 30 -0.29 -10.92 -12.25
N THR A 31 -0.79 -10.01 -11.40
CA THR A 31 -1.15 -8.65 -11.83
C THR A 31 0.07 -7.94 -12.41
N THR A 32 -0.09 -7.22 -13.52
CA THR A 32 1.04 -6.51 -14.13
C THR A 32 1.35 -5.22 -13.36
N LYS A 33 2.63 -4.86 -13.34
CA LYS A 33 3.13 -3.60 -12.77
C LYS A 33 2.32 -2.39 -13.24
N LEU A 34 1.98 -2.31 -14.52
CA LEU A 34 1.20 -1.20 -15.07
C LEU A 34 -0.18 -1.05 -14.40
N VAL A 35 -0.87 -2.16 -14.15
CA VAL A 35 -2.17 -2.15 -13.46
C VAL A 35 -2.02 -1.70 -12.01
N VAL A 36 -0.94 -2.12 -11.32
CA VAL A 36 -0.62 -1.64 -9.97
C VAL A 36 -0.43 -0.13 -9.97
N LEU A 37 0.44 0.38 -10.85
CA LEU A 37 0.73 1.81 -10.95
C LEU A 37 -0.52 2.62 -11.29
N GLU A 38 -1.33 2.16 -12.24
CA GLU A 38 -2.58 2.83 -12.62
C GLU A 38 -3.58 2.89 -11.46
N THR A 39 -3.72 1.79 -10.72
CA THR A 39 -4.62 1.69 -9.56
C THR A 39 -4.28 2.75 -8.51
N PHE A 40 -2.99 2.93 -8.21
CA PHE A 40 -2.55 3.87 -7.19
C PHE A 40 -2.40 5.31 -7.70
N SER A 41 -2.16 5.50 -9.00
CA SER A 41 -2.14 6.84 -9.61
C SER A 41 -3.52 7.52 -9.58
N LYS A 42 -4.60 6.73 -9.53
CA LYS A 42 -5.98 7.22 -9.37
C LYS A 42 -6.32 7.63 -7.93
N SER A 43 -5.49 7.28 -6.95
CA SER A 43 -5.71 7.61 -5.54
C SER A 43 -4.98 8.90 -5.16
N PRO A 44 -5.69 9.97 -4.76
CA PRO A 44 -5.09 11.26 -4.47
C PRO A 44 -4.20 11.26 -3.21
N THR A 45 -4.37 10.27 -2.33
CA THR A 45 -3.61 10.12 -1.08
C THR A 45 -2.43 9.16 -1.20
N SER A 46 -2.36 8.42 -2.31
CA SER A 46 -1.32 7.43 -2.55
C SER A 46 -0.18 8.03 -3.36
N LYS A 47 1.05 7.61 -3.04
CA LYS A 47 2.26 7.97 -3.76
C LYS A 47 3.10 6.74 -4.01
N ILE A 48 3.64 6.63 -5.22
CA ILE A 48 4.65 5.62 -5.55
C ILE A 48 5.97 6.15 -5.01
N VAL A 49 6.55 5.42 -4.04
CA VAL A 49 7.80 5.80 -3.36
C VAL A 49 9.00 5.13 -4.00
N GLU A 50 8.79 3.95 -4.58
CA GLU A 50 9.82 3.21 -5.29
C GLU A 50 9.20 2.52 -6.50
N ASP A 51 9.86 2.66 -7.65
CA ASP A 51 9.45 2.03 -8.88
C ASP A 51 10.67 1.45 -9.60
N THR A 52 10.88 0.14 -9.46
CA THR A 52 12.00 -0.59 -10.07
C THR A 52 11.48 -1.76 -10.91
N PRO A 53 12.33 -2.42 -11.72
CA PRO A 53 11.92 -3.61 -12.46
C PRO A 53 11.49 -4.78 -11.57
N GLY A 54 12.08 -4.94 -10.37
CA GLY A 54 11.80 -6.06 -9.46
C GLY A 54 10.88 -5.73 -8.28
N LYS A 55 10.53 -4.45 -8.08
CA LYS A 55 9.76 -4.02 -6.91
C LYS A 55 9.04 -2.71 -7.17
N VAL A 56 7.81 -2.59 -6.68
CA VAL A 56 7.07 -1.33 -6.58
C VAL A 56 6.66 -1.13 -5.14
N VAL A 57 6.94 0.05 -4.58
CA VAL A 57 6.49 0.45 -3.25
C VAL A 57 5.53 1.61 -3.39
N VAL A 58 4.35 1.45 -2.81
CA VAL A 58 3.33 2.48 -2.74
C VAL A 58 3.07 2.80 -1.29
N ARG A 59 3.02 4.09 -0.99
CA ARG A 59 2.65 4.59 0.32
C ARG A 59 1.39 5.44 0.20
N ASP A 60 0.38 5.06 0.94
CA ASP A 60 -0.81 5.87 1.13
C ASP A 60 -0.71 6.63 2.45
N ASN A 61 -0.91 7.96 2.41
CA ASN A 61 -0.84 8.82 3.59
C ASN A 61 -2.19 9.51 3.77
N LYS A 62 -3.01 8.98 4.68
CA LYS A 62 -4.27 9.62 5.08
C LYS A 62 -4.05 10.45 6.34
N GLY A 63 -4.43 11.72 6.29
CA GLY A 63 -4.31 12.66 7.41
C GLY A 63 -3.00 13.48 7.48
N GLN A 64 -1.95 13.10 6.74
CA GLN A 64 -0.69 13.86 6.73
C GLN A 64 -0.83 15.26 6.10
N ALA A 65 -1.80 15.44 5.18
CA ALA A 65 -2.08 16.74 4.58
C ALA A 65 -2.79 17.73 5.53
N MET A 66 -3.31 17.27 6.68
CA MET A 66 -4.14 18.07 7.59
C MET A 66 -3.57 18.23 9.02
N LEU A 67 -2.29 17.92 9.27
CA LEU A 67 -1.71 17.95 10.63
C LEU A 67 -2.56 17.15 11.63
N ASP A 68 -3.10 16.01 11.19
CA ASP A 68 -3.97 15.18 12.01
C ASP A 68 -3.14 14.42 13.06
N PRO A 69 -3.44 14.54 14.37
CA PRO A 69 -2.75 13.80 15.43
C PRO A 69 -2.94 12.27 15.35
N ASP A 70 -3.80 11.80 14.46
CA ASP A 70 -4.02 10.38 14.16
C ASP A 70 -3.62 10.02 12.72
N ALA A 71 -2.69 10.78 12.13
CA ALA A 71 -2.13 10.48 10.81
C ALA A 71 -1.67 9.02 10.72
N ARG A 72 -2.11 8.34 9.66
CA ARG A 72 -1.79 6.93 9.42
C ARG A 72 -1.27 6.77 8.00
N SER A 73 -0.39 5.79 7.86
CA SER A 73 0.15 5.41 6.56
C SER A 73 -0.08 3.94 6.31
N ILE A 74 -0.29 3.61 5.05
CA ILE A 74 -0.23 2.23 4.58
C ILE A 74 0.96 2.15 3.63
N VAL A 75 1.89 1.24 3.92
CA VAL A 75 3.00 0.95 3.02
C VAL A 75 2.72 -0.39 2.38
N MET A 76 2.70 -0.42 1.05
CA MET A 76 2.44 -1.59 0.23
C MET A 76 3.66 -1.84 -0.65
N THR A 77 4.21 -3.04 -0.58
CA THR A 77 5.35 -3.49 -1.37
C THR A 77 4.91 -4.64 -2.27
N PHE A 78 5.10 -4.45 -3.57
CA PHE A 78 4.82 -5.45 -4.60
C PHE A 78 6.15 -5.93 -5.16
N SER A 79 6.49 -7.20 -4.95
CA SER A 79 7.63 -7.82 -5.63
C SER A 79 7.21 -8.27 -7.01
N LEU A 80 8.08 -8.05 -8.00
CA LEU A 80 7.81 -8.33 -9.40
C LEU A 80 8.76 -9.41 -9.93
N ASP A 81 8.28 -10.24 -10.86
CA ASP A 81 9.13 -11.13 -11.67
C ASP A 81 9.76 -10.38 -12.86
N ALA A 82 10.54 -11.11 -13.67
CA ALA A 82 11.18 -10.59 -14.87
C ALA A 82 10.18 -10.13 -15.95
N ASP A 83 8.94 -10.63 -15.92
CA ASP A 83 7.86 -10.21 -16.81
C ASP A 83 7.10 -8.99 -16.27
N GLY A 84 7.52 -8.44 -15.12
CA GLY A 84 6.89 -7.32 -14.45
C GLY A 84 5.54 -7.65 -13.83
N LYS A 85 5.31 -8.92 -13.46
CA LYS A 85 4.10 -9.38 -12.76
C LYS A 85 4.34 -9.53 -11.27
N VAL A 86 3.31 -9.24 -10.49
CA VAL A 86 3.35 -9.35 -9.03
C VAL A 86 3.51 -10.81 -8.60
N THR A 87 4.59 -11.12 -7.91
CA THR A 87 4.87 -12.44 -7.32
C THR A 87 4.64 -12.48 -5.82
N HIS A 88 4.76 -11.32 -5.16
CA HIS A 88 4.53 -11.20 -3.73
C HIS A 88 3.93 -9.83 -3.40
N VAL A 89 3.07 -9.81 -2.38
CA VAL A 89 2.42 -8.60 -1.87
C VAL A 89 2.66 -8.57 -0.37
N ASP A 90 3.36 -7.54 0.08
CA ASP A 90 3.51 -7.19 1.48
C ASP A 90 2.82 -5.86 1.73
N ALA A 91 2.07 -5.72 2.82
CA ALA A 91 1.44 -4.45 3.14
C ALA A 91 1.24 -4.27 4.63
N VAL A 92 1.64 -3.11 5.13
CA VAL A 92 1.58 -2.76 6.54
C VAL A 92 0.84 -1.45 6.76
N HIS A 93 -0.07 -1.46 7.73
CA HIS A 93 -0.75 -0.27 8.21
C HIS A 93 -0.05 0.20 9.49
N ILE A 94 0.44 1.44 9.46
CA ILE A 94 1.24 2.06 10.52
C ILE A 94 0.61 3.38 10.96
N LYS A 95 0.81 3.73 12.24
CA LYS A 95 0.48 5.06 12.76
C LYS A 95 1.68 5.99 12.55
N ASN A 96 1.48 7.15 11.93
CA ASN A 96 2.50 8.19 11.87
C ASN A 96 2.56 8.91 13.22
N GLN A 97 3.78 9.18 13.70
CA GLN A 97 4.02 10.07 14.84
C GLN A 97 4.08 11.52 14.39
#